data_AF-A0A947QHS5-F1
#
_entry.id   AF-A0A947QHS5-F1
#
_cell.length_a   1.000
_cell.length_b   1.000
_cell.length_c   1.000
_cell.angle_alpha   90.00
_cell.angle_beta   90.00
_cell.angle_gamma   90.00
#
_symmetry.space_group_name_H-M   'P 1'
#
loop_
_entity.id
_entity.type
_entity.pdbx_description
1 polymer ?
#
loop_
_entity_poly.entity_id
_entity_poly.type
_entity_poly.pdbx_seq_one_letter_code
_entity_poly.pdbx_strand_id
1 'polypeptide(L)'
;MDLRSFFNFKKLDGLDPRHYRVAIASLASLVVLMGLSGLIAFFLALRGDEQTLVPNVVDMELSAALVKLQEKELYPRISLRFSSEPETRGRILEQDPLPGAIVKAGRRIALVVSRGAAQEKVGDYVGQTVDEVKIHLQTVFGSTRQLITVKEPPVFVYDQSPAGTILEQDPAPNVDLSGPTQLTFVVSRGPEKAKVKVPDLVGLSLQDAALQIEKSGVAFQFAMRPVEGRERPGTVVAQLPVPGTLEDPSNPVSIVFGAPAASEGVVVGLFSQPLPEYPYPLRTVLYAEPPTGARVPLISVDHSGRSFTMPYALPEGSVLVLQVLNKVVARVEAGR
;
A
#
# COMPACT_ATOMS: atom_id res chain seq x y z
N MET A 1 -89.16 -36.61 46.88
CA MET A 1 -88.98 -35.44 46.00
C MET A 1 -87.62 -35.54 45.36
N ASP A 2 -87.60 -36.06 44.14
CA ASP A 2 -86.73 -37.23 43.93
C ASP A 2 -86.10 -37.29 42.54
N LEU A 3 -84.78 -37.08 42.50
CA LEU A 3 -83.90 -37.57 41.42
C LEU A 3 -83.97 -39.11 41.25
N ARG A 4 -84.65 -39.80 42.18
CA ARG A 4 -84.92 -41.24 42.14
C ARG A 4 -85.99 -41.66 41.12
N SER A 5 -86.75 -40.75 40.49
CA SER A 5 -87.80 -41.13 39.54
C SER A 5 -87.34 -41.28 38.08
N PHE A 6 -86.15 -40.79 37.72
CA PHE A 6 -85.60 -40.92 36.36
C PHE A 6 -84.81 -42.22 36.14
N PHE A 7 -84.31 -42.82 37.21
CA PHE A 7 -83.55 -44.06 37.14
C PHE A 7 -84.40 -45.21 37.63
N ASN A 8 -85.02 -45.93 36.68
CA ASN A 8 -85.73 -47.17 36.96
C ASN A 8 -84.71 -48.29 37.27
N PHE A 9 -84.27 -48.37 38.53
CA PHE A 9 -83.29 -49.36 39.00
C PHE A 9 -83.81 -50.81 38.99
N LYS A 10 -85.11 -51.04 38.69
CA LYS A 10 -85.74 -52.37 38.67
C LYS A 10 -85.29 -53.28 37.52
N LYS A 11 -84.33 -52.84 36.71
CA LYS A 11 -83.67 -53.63 35.64
C LYS A 11 -82.22 -53.99 35.97
N LEU A 12 -81.79 -53.88 37.23
CA LEU A 12 -80.45 -54.29 37.67
C LEU A 12 -80.41 -55.65 38.37
N ASP A 13 -81.56 -56.21 38.77
CA ASP A 13 -81.64 -57.51 39.49
C ASP A 13 -81.48 -58.75 38.60
N GLY A 14 -81.33 -58.57 37.27
CA GLY A 14 -81.07 -59.65 36.31
C GLY A 14 -79.71 -59.57 35.62
N LEU A 15 -78.84 -58.64 36.04
CA LEU A 15 -77.52 -58.47 35.45
C LEU A 15 -76.47 -59.24 36.25
N ASP A 16 -75.77 -60.13 35.56
CA ASP A 16 -74.74 -61.02 36.12
C ASP A 16 -73.72 -60.18 36.96
N PRO A 17 -73.48 -60.50 38.25
CA PRO A 17 -72.62 -59.69 39.14
C PRO A 17 -71.19 -59.45 38.62
N ARG A 18 -70.74 -60.23 37.61
CA ARG A 18 -69.50 -59.97 36.87
C ARG A 18 -69.56 -58.70 36.02
N HIS A 19 -70.67 -58.41 35.35
CA HIS A 19 -70.80 -57.24 34.47
C HIS A 19 -70.86 -55.93 35.25
N TYR A 20 -71.47 -55.91 36.45
CA TYR A 20 -71.48 -54.73 37.32
C TYR A 20 -70.08 -54.38 37.87
N ARG A 21 -69.29 -55.40 38.25
CA ARG A 21 -67.90 -55.20 38.68
C ARG A 21 -67.01 -54.67 37.55
N VAL A 22 -67.19 -55.19 36.33
CA VAL A 22 -66.47 -54.70 35.14
C VAL A 22 -66.90 -53.27 34.79
N ALA A 23 -68.18 -52.93 34.91
CA ALA A 23 -68.69 -51.58 34.68
C ALA A 23 -68.20 -50.56 35.72
N ILE A 24 -68.11 -50.94 37.00
CA ILE A 24 -67.50 -50.07 38.02
C ILE A 24 -66.00 -49.93 37.79
N ALA A 25 -65.29 -51.01 37.49
CA ALA A 25 -63.86 -50.97 37.24
C ALA A 25 -63.51 -50.13 36.00
N SER A 26 -64.31 -50.19 34.94
CA SER A 26 -64.11 -49.37 33.74
C SER A 26 -64.40 -47.89 34.02
N LEU A 27 -65.44 -47.57 34.81
CA LEU A 27 -65.75 -46.20 35.22
C LEU A 27 -64.65 -45.62 36.13
N ALA A 28 -64.16 -46.41 37.09
CA ALA A 28 -63.05 -46.01 37.95
C ALA A 28 -61.76 -45.80 37.15
N SER A 29 -61.46 -46.69 36.20
CA SER A 29 -60.32 -46.53 35.29
C SER A 29 -60.44 -45.27 34.43
N LEU A 30 -61.64 -44.95 33.93
CA LEU A 30 -61.88 -43.74 33.14
C LEU A 30 -61.60 -42.47 33.95
N VAL A 31 -62.06 -42.44 35.21
CA VAL A 31 -61.83 -41.31 36.13
C VAL A 31 -60.35 -41.15 36.45
N VAL A 32 -59.62 -42.24 36.68
CA VAL A 32 -58.16 -42.21 36.88
C VAL A 32 -57.45 -41.70 35.63
N LEU A 33 -57.86 -42.13 34.44
CA LEU A 33 -57.27 -41.70 33.16
C LEU A 33 -57.53 -40.21 32.89
N MET A 34 -58.73 -39.71 33.21
CA MET A 34 -59.05 -38.27 33.17
C MET A 34 -58.23 -37.46 34.19
N GLY A 35 -58.04 -37.99 35.39
CA GLY A 35 -57.19 -37.37 36.41
C GLY A 35 -55.74 -37.29 35.96
N LEU A 36 -55.21 -38.37 35.38
CA LEU A 36 -53.84 -38.45 34.89
C LEU A 36 -53.61 -37.53 33.67
N SER A 37 -54.55 -37.50 32.74
CA SER A 37 -54.48 -36.62 31.56
C SER A 37 -54.62 -35.14 31.96
N GLY A 38 -55.50 -34.84 32.92
CA GLY A 38 -55.61 -33.50 33.52
C GLY A 38 -54.33 -33.07 34.22
N LEU A 39 -53.68 -33.98 34.96
CA LEU A 39 -52.39 -33.70 35.63
C LEU A 39 -51.27 -33.45 34.61
N ILE A 40 -51.19 -34.29 33.57
CA ILE A 40 -50.21 -34.14 32.49
C ILE A 40 -50.44 -32.81 31.75
N ALA A 41 -51.69 -32.50 31.40
CA ALA A 41 -52.04 -31.24 30.75
C ALA A 41 -51.75 -30.02 31.65
N PHE A 42 -52.00 -30.12 32.96
CA PHE A 42 -51.70 -29.08 33.94
C PHE A 42 -50.19 -28.81 34.03
N PHE A 43 -49.36 -29.85 34.12
CA PHE A 43 -47.90 -29.70 34.12
C PHE A 43 -47.33 -29.23 32.77
N LEU A 44 -47.96 -29.58 31.65
CA LEU A 44 -47.63 -29.04 30.33
C LEU A 44 -48.00 -27.56 30.19
N ALA A 45 -49.13 -27.14 30.76
CA ALA A 45 -49.57 -25.74 30.74
C ALA A 45 -48.78 -24.83 31.69
N LEU A 46 -48.25 -25.38 32.80
CA LEU A 46 -47.38 -24.67 33.75
C LEU A 46 -45.96 -24.44 33.24
N ARG A 47 -45.55 -25.07 32.13
CA ARG A 47 -44.37 -24.64 31.35
C ARG A 47 -44.72 -23.39 30.55
N GLY A 48 -44.99 -22.29 31.24
CA GLY A 48 -44.96 -20.96 30.62
C GLY A 48 -43.54 -20.71 30.09
N ASP A 49 -43.43 -20.08 28.93
CA ASP A 49 -42.14 -19.69 28.37
C ASP A 49 -41.46 -18.72 29.35
N GLU A 50 -40.52 -19.20 30.18
CA GLU A 50 -39.73 -18.31 31.04
C GLU A 50 -39.02 -17.29 30.17
N GLN A 51 -39.26 -16.01 30.45
CA GLN A 51 -38.68 -14.90 29.69
C GLN A 51 -37.57 -14.26 30.51
N THR A 52 -36.52 -13.85 29.81
CA THR A 52 -35.34 -13.24 30.40
C THR A 52 -34.91 -12.02 29.59
N LEU A 53 -34.20 -11.11 30.24
CA LEU A 53 -33.62 -9.94 29.60
C LEU A 53 -32.27 -10.28 29.00
N VAL A 54 -32.05 -9.87 27.76
CA VAL A 54 -30.74 -9.99 27.10
C VAL A 54 -29.77 -9.01 27.76
N PRO A 55 -28.66 -9.48 28.37
CA PRO A 55 -27.67 -8.59 28.97
C PRO A 55 -26.87 -7.83 27.90
N ASN A 56 -26.32 -6.67 28.27
CA ASN A 56 -25.31 -6.00 27.44
C ASN A 56 -23.97 -6.73 27.58
N VAL A 57 -23.45 -7.23 26.46
CA VAL A 57 -22.16 -7.89 26.32
C VAL A 57 -21.26 -7.27 25.25
N VAL A 58 -21.69 -6.17 24.61
CA VAL A 58 -20.84 -5.40 23.67
C VAL A 58 -19.62 -4.85 24.43
N ASP A 59 -18.45 -4.84 23.77
CA ASP A 59 -17.13 -4.45 24.30
C ASP A 59 -16.55 -5.33 25.43
N MET A 60 -17.32 -6.30 25.92
CA MET A 60 -16.83 -7.29 26.89
C MET A 60 -15.91 -8.30 26.21
N GLU A 61 -14.98 -8.86 27.01
CA GLU A 61 -14.23 -10.05 26.62
C GLU A 61 -15.20 -11.23 26.46
N LEU A 62 -14.97 -12.08 25.45
CA LEU A 62 -15.82 -13.23 25.17
C LEU A 62 -16.03 -14.11 26.41
N SER A 63 -15.00 -14.38 27.20
CA SER A 63 -15.10 -15.21 28.41
C SER A 63 -16.09 -14.64 29.44
N ALA A 64 -15.98 -13.34 29.74
CA ALA A 64 -16.87 -12.64 30.67
C ALA A 64 -18.31 -12.56 30.14
N ALA A 65 -18.48 -12.38 28.84
CA ALA A 65 -19.80 -12.35 28.21
C ALA A 65 -20.50 -13.71 28.26
N LEU A 66 -19.77 -14.81 28.09
CA LEU A 66 -20.32 -16.16 28.17
C LEU A 66 -20.89 -16.46 29.56
N VAL A 67 -20.19 -16.05 30.63
CA VAL A 67 -20.68 -16.18 32.02
C VAL A 67 -22.00 -15.41 32.18
N LYS A 68 -22.04 -14.16 31.72
CA LYS A 68 -23.21 -13.29 31.85
C LYS A 68 -24.43 -13.78 31.06
N LEU A 69 -24.21 -14.43 29.91
CA LEU A 69 -25.28 -15.07 29.13
C LEU A 69 -25.77 -16.35 29.81
N GLN A 70 -24.87 -17.16 30.38
CA GLN A 70 -25.20 -18.37 31.10
C GLN A 70 -26.06 -18.10 32.33
N GLU A 71 -25.77 -17.04 33.10
CA GLU A 71 -26.59 -16.59 34.24
C GLU A 71 -28.03 -16.23 33.86
N LYS A 72 -28.27 -15.91 32.58
CA LYS A 72 -29.60 -15.61 32.03
C LYS A 72 -30.18 -16.77 31.24
N GLU A 73 -29.55 -17.95 31.28
CA GLU A 73 -29.93 -19.13 30.52
C GLU A 73 -29.98 -18.88 29.00
N LEU A 74 -29.13 -17.99 28.50
CA LEU A 74 -29.01 -17.65 27.09
C LEU A 74 -27.80 -18.35 26.48
N TYR A 75 -27.95 -18.82 25.23
CA TYR A 75 -26.90 -19.56 24.54
C TYR A 75 -26.21 -18.70 23.48
N PRO A 76 -24.87 -18.65 23.42
CA PRO A 76 -24.16 -17.88 22.41
C PRO A 76 -24.19 -18.57 21.04
N ARG A 77 -24.22 -17.78 19.97
CA ARG A 77 -23.85 -18.19 18.60
C ARG A 77 -22.77 -17.25 18.11
N ILE A 78 -21.54 -17.74 18.04
CA ILE A 78 -20.37 -16.92 17.77
C ILE A 78 -20.09 -16.88 16.27
N SER A 79 -19.87 -15.69 15.74
CA SER A 79 -19.25 -15.46 14.43
C SER A 79 -18.05 -14.52 14.62
N LEU A 80 -17.05 -14.64 13.74
CA LEU A 80 -15.81 -13.89 13.84
C LEU A 80 -15.72 -12.85 12.72
N ARG A 81 -15.29 -11.62 13.05
CA ARG A 81 -15.06 -10.54 12.07
C ARG A 81 -13.72 -9.86 12.33
N PHE A 82 -12.99 -9.49 11.28
CA PHE A 82 -11.83 -8.62 11.42
C PHE A 82 -12.26 -7.20 11.80
N SER A 83 -11.48 -6.57 12.66
CA SER A 83 -11.65 -5.18 13.09
C SER A 83 -10.51 -4.33 12.54
N SER A 84 -10.64 -3.00 12.51
CA SER A 84 -9.52 -2.10 12.21
C SER A 84 -8.56 -1.92 13.39
N GLU A 85 -8.95 -2.38 14.59
CA GLU A 85 -8.19 -2.18 15.83
C GLU A 85 -7.66 -3.52 16.37
N PRO A 86 -6.32 -3.71 16.44
CA PRO A 86 -5.71 -4.92 16.99
C PRO A 86 -6.15 -5.23 18.43
N GLU A 87 -6.28 -4.20 19.27
CA GLU A 87 -6.60 -4.28 20.71
C GLU A 87 -7.98 -4.86 21.01
N THR A 88 -8.87 -4.87 20.01
CA THR A 88 -10.23 -5.41 20.16
C THR A 88 -10.29 -6.92 20.08
N ARG A 89 -9.17 -7.61 19.77
CA ARG A 89 -9.14 -9.07 19.63
C ARG A 89 -9.77 -9.77 20.84
N GLY A 90 -10.74 -10.66 20.57
CA GLY A 90 -11.45 -11.40 21.61
C GLY A 90 -12.57 -10.63 22.31
N ARG A 91 -12.81 -9.36 21.95
CA ARG A 91 -13.97 -8.57 22.40
C ARG A 91 -15.17 -8.72 21.46
N ILE A 92 -16.36 -8.57 22.02
CA ILE A 92 -17.61 -8.60 21.25
C ILE A 92 -17.85 -7.22 20.61
N LEU A 93 -17.94 -7.21 19.28
CA LEU A 93 -18.23 -6.03 18.47
C LEU A 93 -19.73 -5.76 18.36
N GLU A 94 -20.50 -6.82 18.16
CA GLU A 94 -21.94 -6.74 17.93
C GLU A 94 -22.65 -7.91 18.63
N GLN A 95 -23.87 -7.64 19.10
CA GLN A 95 -24.77 -8.68 19.60
C GLN A 95 -26.16 -8.53 18.97
N ASP A 96 -26.84 -9.65 18.80
CA ASP A 96 -28.26 -9.69 18.41
C ASP A 96 -28.97 -10.86 19.12
N PRO A 97 -30.12 -10.64 19.80
CA PRO A 97 -30.83 -9.38 20.00
C PRO A 97 -30.08 -8.30 20.80
N LEU A 98 -30.52 -7.06 20.64
CA LEU A 98 -29.97 -5.90 21.35
C LEU A 98 -30.13 -6.02 22.88
N PRO A 99 -29.25 -5.37 23.67
CA PRO A 99 -29.37 -5.35 25.12
C PRO A 99 -30.74 -4.87 25.60
N GLY A 100 -31.28 -5.51 26.63
CA GLY A 100 -32.59 -5.19 27.22
C GLY A 100 -33.78 -5.80 26.48
N ALA A 101 -33.57 -6.49 25.34
CA ALA A 101 -34.63 -7.25 24.70
C ALA A 101 -35.15 -8.37 25.62
N ILE A 102 -36.46 -8.61 25.60
CA ILE A 102 -37.09 -9.72 26.33
C ILE A 102 -37.18 -10.91 25.38
N VAL A 103 -36.58 -12.03 25.77
CA VAL A 103 -36.55 -13.26 24.96
C VAL A 103 -36.90 -14.46 25.82
N LYS A 104 -37.25 -15.58 25.19
CA LYS A 104 -37.42 -16.85 25.89
C LYS A 104 -36.07 -17.33 26.45
N ALA A 105 -36.07 -17.89 27.65
CA ALA A 105 -34.94 -18.64 28.20
C ALA A 105 -34.53 -19.73 27.19
N GLY A 106 -33.22 -19.97 27.07
CA GLY A 106 -32.64 -20.84 26.07
C GLY A 106 -32.54 -20.25 24.65
N ARG A 107 -32.91 -18.98 24.43
CA ARG A 107 -32.71 -18.31 23.15
C ARG A 107 -31.22 -18.21 22.82
N ARG A 108 -30.90 -18.39 21.52
CA ARG A 108 -29.55 -18.13 21.00
C ARG A 108 -29.33 -16.64 20.72
N ILE A 109 -28.23 -16.10 21.24
CA ILE A 109 -27.76 -14.73 21.03
C ILE A 109 -26.58 -14.77 20.05
N ALA A 110 -26.73 -14.13 18.90
CA ALA A 110 -25.65 -13.99 17.94
C ALA A 110 -24.63 -12.98 18.46
N LEU A 111 -23.36 -13.37 18.49
CA LEU A 111 -22.24 -12.53 18.89
C LEU A 111 -21.27 -12.43 17.72
N VAL A 112 -20.86 -11.21 17.38
CA VAL A 112 -19.75 -10.97 16.45
C VAL A 112 -18.52 -10.64 17.29
N VAL A 113 -17.53 -11.52 17.29
CA VAL A 113 -16.30 -11.35 18.06
C VAL A 113 -15.18 -10.87 17.14
N SER A 114 -14.43 -9.87 17.59
CA SER A 114 -13.30 -9.32 16.86
C SER A 114 -12.14 -10.33 16.78
N ARG A 115 -11.63 -10.52 15.56
CA ARG A 115 -10.37 -11.22 15.30
C ARG A 115 -9.14 -10.30 15.47
N GLY A 116 -9.35 -9.03 15.83
CA GLY A 116 -8.36 -7.96 15.72
C GLY A 116 -8.17 -7.51 14.26
N ALA A 117 -7.12 -6.72 14.03
CA ALA A 117 -6.70 -6.33 12.68
C ALA A 117 -6.40 -7.55 11.80
N ALA A 118 -6.82 -7.49 10.54
CA ALA A 118 -6.30 -8.39 9.52
C ALA A 118 -4.79 -8.12 9.40
N GLN A 119 -3.97 -9.12 9.71
CA GLN A 119 -2.51 -9.00 9.61
C GLN A 119 -2.13 -9.19 8.14
N GLU A 120 -1.74 -8.09 7.49
CA GLU A 120 -0.98 -8.15 6.25
C GLU A 120 0.50 -8.37 6.58
N LYS A 121 1.29 -8.88 5.64
CA LYS A 121 2.72 -9.11 5.84
C LYS A 121 3.56 -8.17 4.99
N VAL A 122 4.73 -7.83 5.49
CA VAL A 122 5.75 -7.11 4.71
C VAL A 122 6.19 -7.98 3.53
N GLY A 123 6.08 -7.45 2.32
CA GLY A 123 6.58 -8.09 1.10
C GLY A 123 8.11 -8.18 1.06
N ASP A 124 8.62 -9.06 0.21
CA ASP A 124 10.05 -9.13 -0.11
C ASP A 124 10.34 -8.29 -1.36
N TYR A 125 11.11 -7.23 -1.17
CA TYR A 125 11.48 -6.24 -2.17
C TYR A 125 12.97 -6.31 -2.52
N VAL A 126 13.75 -7.17 -1.86
CA VAL A 126 15.18 -7.34 -2.16
C VAL A 126 15.36 -7.84 -3.59
N GLY A 127 16.30 -7.24 -4.32
CA GLY A 127 16.58 -7.53 -5.72
C GLY A 127 15.69 -6.79 -6.72
N GLN A 128 14.61 -6.14 -6.29
CA GLN A 128 13.76 -5.30 -7.14
C GLN A 128 14.32 -3.87 -7.24
N THR A 129 13.85 -3.09 -8.21
CA THR A 129 14.22 -1.67 -8.27
C THR A 129 13.35 -0.83 -7.33
N VAL A 130 13.95 0.14 -6.66
CA VAL A 130 13.24 0.99 -5.68
C VAL A 130 12.07 1.76 -6.32
N ASP A 131 12.19 2.15 -7.59
CA ASP A 131 11.14 2.86 -8.31
C ASP A 131 9.96 1.95 -8.66
N GLU A 132 10.22 0.72 -9.11
CA GLU A 132 9.17 -0.28 -9.35
C GLU A 132 8.40 -0.60 -8.07
N VAL A 133 9.13 -0.76 -6.94
CA VAL A 133 8.53 -1.04 -5.63
C VAL A 133 7.66 0.13 -5.17
N LYS A 134 8.11 1.38 -5.34
CA LYS A 134 7.30 2.56 -5.03
C LYS A 134 6.01 2.60 -5.85
N ILE A 135 6.10 2.35 -7.16
CA ILE A 135 4.92 2.32 -8.05
C ILE A 135 3.97 1.18 -7.65
N HIS A 136 4.52 0.00 -7.35
CA HIS A 136 3.76 -1.15 -6.90
C HIS A 136 3.00 -0.85 -5.60
N LEU A 137 3.69 -0.33 -4.58
CA LEU A 137 3.09 0.05 -3.31
C LEU A 137 2.01 1.12 -3.47
N GLN A 138 2.24 2.14 -4.31
CA GLN A 138 1.22 3.15 -4.62
C GLN A 138 -0.02 2.53 -5.30
N THR A 139 0.18 1.54 -6.16
CA THR A 139 -0.92 0.85 -6.86
C THR A 139 -1.72 -0.03 -5.89
N VAL A 140 -1.04 -0.80 -5.04
CA VAL A 140 -1.67 -1.69 -4.05
C VAL A 140 -2.49 -0.89 -3.03
N PHE A 141 -1.95 0.21 -2.53
CA PHE A 141 -2.58 1.02 -1.50
C PHE A 141 -3.40 2.21 -2.03
N GLY A 142 -3.49 2.41 -3.34
CA GLY A 142 -4.14 3.59 -3.94
C GLY A 142 -5.64 3.70 -3.68
N SER A 143 -6.31 2.62 -3.25
CA SER A 143 -7.75 2.59 -2.93
C SER A 143 -8.05 2.22 -1.48
N THR A 144 -7.04 1.96 -0.65
CA THR A 144 -7.17 1.50 0.75
C THR A 144 -6.32 2.38 1.66
N ARG A 145 -6.51 2.31 2.99
CA ARG A 145 -5.61 2.95 3.95
C ARG A 145 -4.17 2.48 3.67
N GLN A 146 -3.27 3.43 3.42
CA GLN A 146 -1.87 3.11 3.15
C GLN A 146 -1.20 2.54 4.41
N LEU A 147 -1.02 1.21 4.42
CA LEU A 147 -0.35 0.51 5.53
C LEU A 147 1.17 0.53 5.37
N ILE A 148 1.69 0.66 4.16
CA ILE A 148 3.14 0.66 3.91
C ILE A 148 3.54 1.98 3.23
N THR A 149 4.55 2.63 3.78
CA THR A 149 5.21 3.80 3.18
C THR A 149 6.70 3.54 3.02
N VAL A 150 7.34 4.13 2.03
CA VAL A 150 8.81 4.06 1.87
C VAL A 150 9.42 5.31 2.49
N LYS A 151 10.40 5.14 3.37
CA LYS A 151 11.18 6.25 3.95
C LYS A 151 12.04 6.87 2.86
N GLU A 152 12.01 8.20 2.77
CA GLU A 152 12.86 8.95 1.86
C GLU A 152 13.84 9.86 2.62
N PRO A 153 15.09 10.01 2.15
CA PRO A 153 15.71 9.25 1.07
C PRO A 153 16.15 7.83 1.52
N PRO A 154 16.21 6.84 0.61
CA PRO A 154 16.87 5.56 0.87
C PRO A 154 18.35 5.74 1.20
N VAL A 155 18.94 4.75 1.86
CA VAL A 155 20.39 4.69 2.06
C VAL A 155 21.01 4.13 0.79
N PHE A 156 22.04 4.77 0.25
CA PHE A 156 22.67 4.34 -0.99
C PHE A 156 24.12 3.92 -0.77
N VAL A 157 24.50 2.76 -1.31
CA VAL A 157 25.85 2.18 -1.19
C VAL A 157 26.34 1.66 -2.54
N TYR A 158 27.66 1.57 -2.74
CA TYR A 158 28.21 0.92 -3.91
C TYR A 158 28.09 -0.60 -3.79
N ASP A 159 27.61 -1.25 -4.84
CA ASP A 159 27.44 -2.70 -4.92
C ASP A 159 27.56 -3.15 -6.38
N GLN A 160 27.89 -4.42 -6.63
CA GLN A 160 28.00 -4.93 -8.01
C GLN A 160 26.64 -5.03 -8.73
N SER A 161 25.54 -4.99 -7.98
CA SER A 161 24.18 -4.99 -8.52
C SER A 161 23.88 -3.70 -9.30
N PRO A 162 22.97 -3.73 -10.29
CA PRO A 162 22.55 -2.54 -11.03
C PRO A 162 22.12 -1.38 -10.10
N ALA A 163 22.35 -0.15 -10.56
CA ALA A 163 21.92 1.02 -9.82
C ALA A 163 20.39 1.06 -9.66
N GLY A 164 19.91 1.40 -8.46
CA GLY A 164 18.49 1.40 -8.11
C GLY A 164 17.97 0.08 -7.56
N THR A 165 18.77 -1.00 -7.56
CA THR A 165 18.40 -2.29 -6.95
C THR A 165 18.40 -2.21 -5.43
N ILE A 166 17.34 -2.69 -4.79
CA ILE A 166 17.26 -2.82 -3.33
C ILE A 166 18.13 -3.99 -2.88
N LEU A 167 19.11 -3.69 -2.03
CA LEU A 167 20.04 -4.65 -1.44
C LEU A 167 19.53 -5.17 -0.12
N GLU A 168 18.95 -4.28 0.69
CA GLU A 168 18.40 -4.61 2.01
C GLU A 168 17.12 -3.83 2.24
N GLN A 169 16.23 -4.41 3.04
CA GLN A 169 15.01 -3.77 3.50
C GLN A 169 14.85 -3.92 5.01
N ASP A 170 14.21 -2.93 5.62
CA ASP A 170 13.77 -2.97 7.01
C ASP A 170 12.36 -2.34 7.11
N PRO A 171 11.36 -3.02 7.68
CA PRO A 171 11.40 -4.36 8.27
C PRO A 171 11.69 -5.51 7.28
N ALA A 172 12.21 -6.61 7.83
CA ALA A 172 12.46 -7.84 7.10
C ALA A 172 11.17 -8.41 6.44
N PRO A 173 11.29 -9.17 5.34
CA PRO A 173 10.14 -9.78 4.70
C PRO A 173 9.39 -10.72 5.64
N ASN A 174 8.08 -10.85 5.41
CA ASN A 174 7.13 -11.68 6.17
C ASN A 174 6.85 -11.24 7.62
N VAL A 175 7.36 -10.08 8.05
CA VAL A 175 6.98 -9.44 9.32
C VAL A 175 5.50 -9.06 9.27
N ASP A 176 4.75 -9.37 10.33
CA ASP A 176 3.33 -9.04 10.43
C ASP A 176 3.13 -7.52 10.62
N LEU A 177 2.25 -6.93 9.82
CA LEU A 177 1.85 -5.53 9.89
C LEU A 177 0.71 -5.39 10.89
N SER A 178 1.00 -4.81 12.05
CA SER A 178 -0.01 -4.45 13.06
C SER A 178 -0.61 -3.05 12.84
N GLY A 179 -0.06 -2.28 11.89
CA GLY A 179 -0.47 -0.91 11.59
C GLY A 179 0.38 -0.27 10.50
N PRO A 180 0.29 1.06 10.32
CA PRO A 180 1.12 1.80 9.37
C PRO A 180 2.60 1.57 9.64
N THR A 181 3.31 1.09 8.63
CA THR A 181 4.71 0.68 8.68
C THR A 181 5.50 1.45 7.64
N GLN A 182 6.70 1.88 8.02
CA GLN A 182 7.61 2.60 7.13
C GLN A 182 8.78 1.68 6.78
N LEU A 183 8.96 1.40 5.49
CA LEU A 183 10.08 0.65 4.93
C LEU A 183 11.29 1.56 4.72
N THR A 184 12.43 1.12 5.21
CA THR A 184 13.74 1.69 4.86
C THR A 184 14.43 0.72 3.90
N PHE A 185 15.05 1.27 2.85
CA PHE A 185 15.81 0.48 1.89
C PHE A 185 17.27 0.91 1.87
N VAL A 186 18.16 -0.08 1.74
CA VAL A 186 19.53 0.11 1.26
C VAL A 186 19.53 -0.21 -0.23
N VAL A 187 19.97 0.74 -1.06
CA VAL A 187 19.84 0.69 -2.51
C VAL A 187 21.22 0.80 -3.15
N SER A 188 21.47 -0.02 -4.18
CA SER A 188 22.72 0.01 -4.94
C SER A 188 22.85 1.32 -5.74
N ARG A 189 24.04 1.93 -5.67
CA ARG A 189 24.50 2.99 -6.58
C ARG A 189 25.09 2.44 -7.88
N GLY A 190 25.13 1.12 -8.03
CA GLY A 190 25.96 0.44 -9.00
C GLY A 190 27.39 0.22 -8.49
N PRO A 191 28.23 -0.44 -9.29
CA PRO A 191 29.60 -0.73 -8.91
C PRO A 191 30.39 0.58 -8.76
N GLU A 192 31.29 0.62 -7.77
CA GLU A 192 32.24 1.72 -7.62
C GLU A 192 33.09 1.80 -8.90
N LYS A 193 32.98 2.92 -9.61
CA LYS A 193 33.72 3.14 -10.84
C LYS A 193 35.14 3.58 -10.49
N ALA A 194 36.12 3.01 -11.18
CA ALA A 194 37.50 3.50 -11.11
C ALA A 194 37.56 4.98 -11.52
N LYS A 195 38.53 5.71 -10.96
CA LYS A 195 38.79 7.10 -11.35
C LYS A 195 38.98 7.20 -12.86
N VAL A 196 38.35 8.21 -13.45
CA VAL A 196 38.42 8.49 -14.89
C VAL A 196 39.54 9.48 -15.16
N LYS A 197 40.25 9.27 -16.25
CA LYS A 197 41.29 10.20 -16.71
C LYS A 197 40.59 11.36 -17.42
N VAL A 198 40.78 12.58 -16.92
CA VAL A 198 40.23 13.80 -17.50
C VAL A 198 40.75 13.96 -18.94
N PRO A 199 39.88 14.06 -19.96
CA PRO A 199 40.31 14.24 -21.34
C PRO A 199 40.89 15.64 -21.56
N ASP A 200 41.68 15.79 -22.63
CA ASP A 200 42.06 17.10 -23.13
C ASP A 200 40.96 17.63 -24.05
N LEU A 201 40.31 18.71 -23.62
CA LEU A 201 39.22 19.37 -24.33
C LEU A 201 39.64 20.73 -24.88
N VAL A 202 40.76 21.30 -24.43
CA VAL A 202 41.18 22.65 -24.80
C VAL A 202 41.47 22.72 -26.30
N GLY A 203 40.93 23.74 -26.96
CA GLY A 203 41.04 23.95 -28.40
C GLY A 203 40.10 23.11 -29.25
N LEU A 204 39.33 22.18 -28.66
CA LEU A 204 38.31 21.42 -29.39
C LEU A 204 37.09 22.29 -29.71
N SER A 205 36.45 21.98 -30.83
CA SER A 205 35.12 22.50 -31.15
C SER A 205 34.09 21.97 -30.14
N LEU A 206 32.93 22.63 -30.04
CA LEU A 206 31.84 22.17 -29.16
C LEU A 206 31.42 20.71 -29.45
N GLN A 207 31.35 20.35 -30.73
CA GLN A 207 30.94 19.01 -31.17
C GLN A 207 32.00 17.96 -30.81
N ASP A 208 33.28 18.26 -31.05
CA ASP A 208 34.39 17.37 -30.70
C ASP A 208 34.53 17.20 -29.18
N ALA A 209 34.36 18.29 -28.42
CA ALA A 209 34.37 18.25 -26.97
C ALA A 209 33.21 17.40 -26.43
N ALA A 210 32.00 17.55 -26.96
CA ALA A 210 30.85 16.72 -26.58
C ALA A 210 31.12 15.23 -26.83
N LEU A 211 31.61 14.87 -28.02
CA LEU A 211 31.97 13.49 -28.35
C LEU A 211 33.05 12.92 -27.42
N GLN A 212 34.04 13.74 -27.04
CA GLN A 212 35.11 13.32 -26.14
C GLN A 212 34.60 13.12 -24.70
N ILE A 213 33.67 13.97 -24.24
CA ILE A 213 33.00 13.82 -22.95
C ILE A 213 32.16 12.54 -22.93
N GLU A 214 31.36 12.28 -23.97
CA GLU A 214 30.56 11.06 -24.09
C GLU A 214 31.41 9.79 -24.02
N LYS A 215 32.55 9.78 -24.72
CA LYS A 215 33.47 8.63 -24.74
C LYS A 215 34.19 8.41 -23.42
N SER A 216 34.58 9.50 -22.74
CA SER A 216 35.32 9.42 -21.48
C SER A 216 34.42 9.17 -20.27
N GLY A 217 33.13 9.52 -20.37
CA GLY A 217 32.16 9.36 -19.29
C GLY A 217 32.41 10.29 -18.09
N VAL A 218 33.18 11.36 -18.28
CA VAL A 218 33.43 12.37 -17.24
C VAL A 218 32.18 13.22 -17.03
N ALA A 219 31.86 13.53 -15.77
CA ALA A 219 30.93 14.61 -15.49
C ALA A 219 31.52 15.94 -15.99
N PHE A 220 30.65 16.87 -16.37
CA PHE A 220 31.06 18.15 -16.94
C PHE A 220 30.18 19.29 -16.45
N GLN A 221 30.70 20.51 -16.54
CA GLN A 221 29.95 21.74 -16.35
C GLN A 221 30.54 22.82 -17.26
N PHE A 222 29.72 23.32 -18.18
CA PHE A 222 30.14 24.38 -19.09
C PHE A 222 29.84 25.77 -18.52
N ALA A 223 30.81 26.65 -18.64
CA ALA A 223 30.63 28.10 -18.62
C ALA A 223 30.89 28.65 -20.03
N MET A 224 30.26 29.77 -20.37
CA MET A 224 30.49 30.47 -21.63
C MET A 224 30.92 31.90 -21.35
N ARG A 225 31.93 32.40 -22.07
CA ARG A 225 32.33 33.81 -22.05
C ARG A 225 32.82 34.28 -23.41
N PRO A 226 32.85 35.59 -23.69
CA PRO A 226 33.57 36.15 -24.83
C PRO A 226 35.05 35.72 -24.81
N VAL A 227 35.63 35.50 -25.98
CA VAL A 227 37.06 35.18 -26.09
C VAL A 227 37.94 36.37 -25.73
N GLU A 228 39.11 36.08 -25.17
CA GLU A 228 40.11 37.07 -24.78
C GLU A 228 41.47 36.82 -25.46
N GLY A 229 42.18 37.90 -25.80
CA GLY A 229 43.54 37.84 -26.32
C GLY A 229 43.68 37.04 -27.62
N ARG A 230 44.33 35.86 -27.55
CA ARG A 230 44.61 34.98 -28.70
C ARG A 230 43.77 33.69 -28.69
N GLU A 231 42.73 33.64 -27.84
CA GLU A 231 41.79 32.52 -27.81
C GLU A 231 41.04 32.38 -29.13
N ARG A 232 40.68 31.15 -29.50
CA ARG A 232 39.93 30.85 -30.74
C ARG A 232 38.44 30.85 -30.45
N PRO A 233 37.62 31.71 -31.10
CA PRO A 233 36.16 31.67 -30.98
C PRO A 233 35.58 30.31 -31.34
N GLY A 234 34.53 29.88 -30.62
CA GLY A 234 33.84 28.62 -30.89
C GLY A 234 34.58 27.37 -30.43
N THR A 235 35.59 27.52 -29.57
CA THR A 235 36.37 26.41 -29.00
C THR A 235 36.38 26.45 -27.48
N VAL A 236 36.72 25.32 -26.86
CA VAL A 236 37.01 25.27 -25.42
C VAL A 236 38.31 26.04 -25.16
N VAL A 237 38.25 27.06 -24.32
CA VAL A 237 39.39 27.94 -24.02
C VAL A 237 40.09 27.56 -22.72
N ALA A 238 39.38 26.94 -21.79
CA ALA A 238 39.95 26.46 -20.54
C ALA A 238 39.17 25.25 -20.02
N GLN A 239 39.84 24.43 -19.22
CA GLN A 239 39.21 23.38 -18.45
C GLN A 239 39.89 23.24 -17.08
N LEU A 240 39.16 22.68 -16.11
CA LEU A 240 39.70 22.28 -14.82
C LEU A 240 38.94 21.03 -14.32
N PRO A 241 39.61 19.96 -13.87
CA PRO A 241 41.06 19.78 -13.75
C PRO A 241 41.83 19.77 -15.08
N VAL A 242 43.16 19.86 -15.01
CA VAL A 242 44.02 19.79 -16.20
C VAL A 242 43.96 18.41 -16.86
N PRO A 243 44.18 18.31 -18.19
CA PRO A 243 44.14 17.04 -18.89
C PRO A 243 45.04 15.97 -18.26
N GLY A 244 44.54 14.75 -18.20
CA GLY A 244 45.25 13.60 -17.66
C GLY A 244 45.15 13.39 -16.14
N THR A 245 44.54 14.32 -15.40
CA THR A 245 44.21 14.15 -13.99
C THR A 245 43.29 12.95 -13.78
N LEU A 246 43.49 12.17 -12.70
CA LEU A 246 42.58 11.10 -12.30
C LEU A 246 41.51 11.65 -11.36
N GLU A 247 40.27 11.70 -11.84
CA GLU A 247 39.16 12.34 -11.15
C GLU A 247 38.04 11.33 -10.84
N ASP A 248 37.26 11.63 -9.80
CA ASP A 248 36.04 10.87 -9.54
C ASP A 248 35.03 11.11 -10.69
N PRO A 249 34.40 10.08 -11.27
CA PRO A 249 33.43 10.26 -12.36
C PRO A 249 32.26 11.20 -12.01
N SER A 250 31.95 11.37 -10.73
CA SER A 250 30.88 12.25 -10.25
C SER A 250 31.28 13.73 -10.13
N ASN A 251 32.59 14.02 -10.12
CA ASN A 251 33.12 15.38 -10.03
C ASN A 251 33.15 16.00 -11.42
N PRO A 252 32.44 17.12 -11.63
CA PRO A 252 32.38 17.73 -12.95
C PRO A 252 33.70 18.40 -13.33
N VAL A 253 34.15 18.14 -14.55
CA VAL A 253 35.18 18.96 -15.20
C VAL A 253 34.53 20.30 -15.57
N SER A 254 35.05 21.38 -14.99
CA SER A 254 34.66 22.74 -15.37
C SER A 254 35.26 23.07 -16.72
N ILE A 255 34.44 23.47 -17.68
CA ILE A 255 34.85 23.73 -19.06
C ILE A 255 34.41 25.14 -19.43
N VAL A 256 35.33 25.97 -19.89
CA VAL A 256 35.02 27.32 -20.36
C VAL A 256 35.03 27.30 -21.87
N PHE A 257 33.88 27.61 -22.47
CA PHE A 257 33.70 27.71 -23.90
C PHE A 257 33.78 29.17 -24.35
N GLY A 258 34.67 29.45 -25.31
CA GLY A 258 34.79 30.78 -25.91
C GLY A 258 33.67 31.00 -26.91
N ALA A 259 32.78 31.96 -26.63
CA ALA A 259 31.63 32.24 -27.48
C ALA A 259 32.09 32.51 -28.94
N PRO A 260 31.49 31.84 -29.94
CA PRO A 260 31.77 32.14 -31.34
C PRO A 260 31.35 33.57 -31.68
N ALA A 261 31.93 34.10 -32.76
CA ALA A 261 31.48 35.37 -33.31
C ALA A 261 30.01 35.26 -33.76
N ALA A 262 29.25 36.34 -33.58
CA ALA A 262 27.87 36.39 -34.05
C ALA A 262 27.82 36.18 -35.57
N SER A 263 26.92 35.32 -36.01
CA SER A 263 26.64 35.07 -37.43
C SER A 263 25.14 35.22 -37.68
N GLU A 264 24.79 35.78 -38.84
CA GLU A 264 23.39 36.02 -39.22
C GLU A 264 22.58 34.71 -39.22
N GLY A 265 21.39 34.73 -38.59
CA GLY A 265 20.49 33.58 -38.49
C GLY A 265 20.91 32.48 -37.50
N VAL A 266 21.99 32.67 -36.72
CA VAL A 266 22.43 31.72 -35.68
C VAL A 266 22.36 32.37 -34.31
N VAL A 267 21.70 31.68 -33.39
CA VAL A 267 21.61 32.06 -31.98
C VAL A 267 22.61 31.24 -31.17
N VAL A 268 23.44 31.95 -30.42
CA VAL A 268 24.47 31.39 -29.54
C VAL A 268 24.05 31.61 -28.10
N GLY A 269 24.19 30.58 -27.27
CA GLY A 269 23.87 30.71 -25.84
C GLY A 269 24.34 29.52 -25.02
N LEU A 270 24.10 29.60 -23.71
CA LEU A 270 24.38 28.54 -22.75
C LEU A 270 23.06 27.99 -22.26
N PHE A 271 22.74 26.76 -22.66
CA PHE A 271 21.61 26.05 -22.07
C PHE A 271 21.94 25.76 -20.61
N SER A 272 21.03 26.07 -19.69
CA SER A 272 21.20 25.81 -18.27
C SER A 272 19.89 25.32 -17.69
N GLN A 273 19.92 24.12 -17.11
CA GLN A 273 18.76 23.53 -16.46
C GLN A 273 19.17 22.97 -15.09
N PRO A 274 18.59 23.47 -13.99
CA PRO A 274 18.71 22.79 -12.71
C PRO A 274 17.96 21.46 -12.79
N LEU A 275 18.64 20.40 -12.34
CA LEU A 275 18.11 19.04 -12.24
C LEU A 275 18.12 18.63 -10.77
N PRO A 276 17.15 17.82 -10.33
CA PRO A 276 17.23 17.20 -9.02
C PRO A 276 18.53 16.38 -8.94
N GLU A 277 19.12 16.32 -7.75
CA GLU A 277 20.27 15.47 -7.51
C GLU A 277 19.82 14.00 -7.57
N TYR A 278 20.48 13.23 -8.44
CA TYR A 278 20.18 11.82 -8.60
C TYR A 278 21.13 11.00 -7.75
N PRO A 279 20.63 9.96 -7.05
CA PRO A 279 21.48 9.11 -6.22
C PRO A 279 22.49 8.27 -7.03
N TYR A 280 22.26 8.15 -8.34
CA TYR A 280 23.16 7.55 -9.32
C TYR A 280 23.01 8.26 -10.68
N PRO A 281 24.04 8.24 -11.55
CA PRO A 281 23.97 8.89 -12.85
C PRO A 281 22.85 8.33 -13.72
N LEU A 282 22.02 9.21 -14.29
CA LEU A 282 20.93 8.85 -15.20
C LEU A 282 21.26 9.27 -16.63
N ARG A 283 20.89 8.42 -17.60
CA ARG A 283 21.06 8.75 -19.02
C ARG A 283 20.32 10.02 -19.36
N THR A 284 21.08 11.03 -19.79
CA THR A 284 20.64 12.38 -20.06
C THR A 284 21.06 12.78 -21.46
N VAL A 285 20.11 13.27 -22.26
CA VAL A 285 20.34 13.63 -23.65
C VAL A 285 19.77 15.02 -23.92
N LEU A 286 20.61 15.94 -24.37
CA LEU A 286 20.15 17.22 -24.89
C LEU A 286 20.01 17.11 -26.39
N TYR A 287 18.85 17.51 -26.91
CA TYR A 287 18.58 17.55 -28.34
C TYR A 287 18.37 18.99 -28.80
N ALA A 288 18.71 19.24 -30.06
CA ALA A 288 18.26 20.39 -30.81
C ALA A 288 17.18 19.98 -31.82
N GLU A 289 16.13 20.77 -31.93
CA GLU A 289 15.06 20.67 -32.91
C GLU A 289 15.08 21.95 -33.75
N PRO A 290 15.84 21.98 -34.86
CA PRO A 290 15.85 23.12 -35.77
C PRO A 290 14.49 23.30 -36.47
N PRO A 291 14.11 24.52 -36.87
CA PRO A 291 12.81 24.78 -37.50
C PRO A 291 12.61 24.04 -38.84
N THR A 292 13.71 23.72 -39.53
CA THR A 292 13.73 23.11 -40.86
C THR A 292 14.20 21.65 -40.85
N GLY A 293 14.49 21.09 -39.68
CA GLY A 293 15.32 19.88 -39.57
C GLY A 293 14.73 18.78 -38.69
N ALA A 294 15.31 17.59 -38.82
CA ALA A 294 15.11 16.51 -37.87
C ALA A 294 15.77 16.85 -36.53
N ARG A 295 15.20 16.32 -35.45
CA ARG A 295 15.78 16.39 -34.12
C ARG A 295 17.16 15.73 -34.09
N VAL A 296 18.17 16.43 -33.59
CA VAL A 296 19.55 15.94 -33.50
C VAL A 296 20.05 15.96 -32.04
N PRO A 297 20.76 14.92 -31.57
CA PRO A 297 21.38 14.96 -30.25
C PRO A 297 22.59 15.91 -30.26
N LEU A 298 22.67 16.79 -29.27
CA LEU A 298 23.83 17.64 -29.02
C LEU A 298 24.84 16.96 -28.10
N ILE A 299 24.35 16.23 -27.10
CA ILE A 299 25.18 15.44 -26.18
C ILE A 299 24.34 14.34 -25.51
N SER A 300 24.94 13.18 -25.25
CA SER A 300 24.31 11.98 -24.69
C SER A 300 25.20 11.32 -23.62
N VAL A 301 24.95 11.63 -22.35
CA VAL A 301 25.83 11.28 -21.21
C VAL A 301 25.04 10.68 -20.06
N ASP A 302 25.72 10.06 -19.10
CA ASP A 302 25.13 9.76 -17.80
C ASP A 302 25.39 10.92 -16.85
N HIS A 303 24.34 11.51 -16.29
CA HIS A 303 24.42 12.76 -15.50
C HIS A 303 23.82 12.56 -14.10
N SER A 304 24.52 13.03 -13.07
CA SER A 304 24.13 12.86 -11.65
C SER A 304 23.17 13.93 -11.15
N GLY A 305 22.68 14.80 -12.03
CA GLY A 305 21.78 15.90 -11.68
C GLY A 305 22.52 17.18 -11.28
N ARG A 306 21.93 17.99 -10.40
CA ARG A 306 22.41 19.33 -10.00
C ARG A 306 22.24 20.38 -11.10
N SER A 307 23.28 20.70 -11.87
CA SER A 307 23.20 21.73 -12.91
C SER A 307 23.69 21.15 -14.23
N PHE A 308 22.80 21.07 -15.21
CA PHE A 308 23.16 20.69 -16.57
C PHE A 308 23.38 21.94 -17.39
N THR A 309 24.60 22.13 -17.90
CA THR A 309 24.99 23.30 -18.70
C THR A 309 25.62 22.89 -20.01
N MET A 310 25.17 23.44 -21.14
CA MET A 310 25.69 23.08 -22.46
C MET A 310 25.63 24.28 -23.41
N PRO A 311 26.76 24.75 -23.96
CA PRO A 311 26.80 25.75 -25.00
C PRO A 311 26.04 25.26 -26.23
N TYR A 312 25.46 26.17 -26.99
CA TYR A 312 24.85 25.87 -28.28
C TYR A 312 25.07 27.02 -29.24
N ALA A 313 25.11 26.69 -30.53
CA ALA A 313 25.06 27.61 -31.65
C ALA A 313 24.12 26.99 -32.69
N LEU A 314 22.89 27.48 -32.75
CA LEU A 314 21.80 26.85 -33.52
C LEU A 314 21.07 27.87 -34.38
N PRO A 315 20.43 27.47 -35.48
CA PRO A 315 19.58 28.37 -36.26
C PRO A 315 18.51 29.04 -35.40
N GLU A 316 18.17 30.28 -35.70
CA GLU A 316 17.07 31.00 -35.06
C GLU A 316 15.76 30.19 -35.13
N GLY A 317 14.99 30.17 -34.04
CA GLY A 317 13.77 29.36 -33.92
C GLY A 317 14.01 27.88 -33.57
N SER A 318 15.25 27.47 -33.31
CA SER A 318 15.54 26.11 -32.81
C SER A 318 15.06 25.93 -31.37
N VAL A 319 14.62 24.71 -31.04
CA VAL A 319 14.20 24.34 -29.68
C VAL A 319 15.16 23.31 -29.09
N LEU A 320 15.60 23.56 -27.86
CA LEU A 320 16.43 22.65 -27.06
C LEU A 320 15.53 21.79 -26.19
N VAL A 321 15.76 20.48 -26.19
CA VAL A 321 14.98 19.50 -25.42
C VAL A 321 15.90 18.64 -24.60
N LEU A 322 15.84 18.78 -23.27
CA LEU A 322 16.57 17.93 -22.35
C LEU A 322 15.70 16.75 -21.94
N GLN A 323 16.24 15.54 -22.09
CA GLN A 323 15.62 14.30 -21.65
C GLN A 323 16.46 13.59 -20.61
N VAL A 324 15.81 13.03 -19.59
CA VAL A 324 16.41 12.13 -18.59
C VAL A 324 15.61 10.83 -18.59
N LEU A 325 16.27 9.69 -18.77
CA LEU A 325 15.61 8.37 -18.90
C LEU A 325 14.43 8.37 -19.90
N ASN A 326 14.59 9.07 -21.02
CA ASN A 326 13.58 9.26 -22.08
C ASN A 326 12.38 10.16 -21.71
N LYS A 327 12.34 10.76 -20.52
CA LYS A 327 11.32 11.76 -20.15
C LYS A 327 11.84 13.16 -20.42
N VAL A 328 11.04 14.00 -21.08
CA VAL A 328 11.37 15.42 -21.29
C VAL A 328 11.28 16.15 -19.96
N VAL A 329 12.40 16.74 -19.53
CA VAL A 329 12.49 17.51 -18.28
C VAL A 329 12.57 19.02 -18.52
N ALA A 330 13.03 19.44 -19.70
CA ALA A 330 13.06 20.84 -20.10
C ALA A 330 12.92 20.98 -21.62
N ARG A 331 12.25 22.06 -22.04
CA ARG A 331 12.09 22.47 -23.43
C ARG A 331 12.22 23.99 -23.50
N VAL A 332 13.24 24.49 -24.20
CA VAL A 332 13.59 25.92 -24.22
C VAL A 332 13.87 26.36 -25.66
N GLU A 333 13.36 27.53 -26.05
CA GLU A 333 13.67 28.14 -27.35
C GLU A 333 15.09 28.74 -27.31
N ALA A 334 15.90 28.47 -28.33
CA ALA A 334 17.26 28.96 -28.38
C ALA A 334 17.29 30.51 -28.36
N GLY A 335 17.96 31.08 -27.35
CA GLY A 335 18.11 32.54 -27.18
C GLY A 335 17.16 33.19 -26.18
N ARG A 336 16.33 32.39 -25.51
CA ARG A 336 15.46 32.84 -24.41
C ARG A 336 15.84 32.21 -23.08
#